data_AF-A0A150GHG4-F1
#
_entry.id   AF-A0A150GHG4-F1
#
_cell.length_a   1.000
_cell.length_b   1.000
_cell.length_c   1.000
_cell.angle_alpha   90.00
_cell.angle_beta   90.00
_cell.angle_gamma   90.00
#
_symmetry.space_group_name_H-M   'P 1'
#
loop_
_entity.id
_entity.type
_entity.pdbx_description
1 polymer ?
#
loop_
_entity_poly.entity_id
_entity_poly.type
_entity_poly.pdbx_seq_one_letter_code
_entity_poly.pdbx_strand_id
1 'polypeptide(L)'
;MSHSYASGKRPGAGPPNEGGFGGPPAKRQATASTVMDPVDEMDFIEDDPAAPPEPLEDVELGEAGRNWERPPVPEFDPNTTDLEFQQLEVDYYLTNASPGLDDLGNGTPHDPKRQVPVIRMYGVNAAGNSVCTFVHGFLPYFYVESRPNWGPEAIDAIASALTSELSGKAKGLGGPPVIRIEPCDGLTSVWNYQGTDGVRRFLKVVVAVPNLVAPARAA
;
A
#
# COMPACT_ATOMS: atom_id res chain seq x y z
N MET A 1 32.13 -46.56 41.87
CA MET A 1 31.98 -47.90 41.27
C MET A 1 31.78 -47.69 39.78
N SER A 2 32.82 -47.57 38.94
CA SER A 2 33.79 -48.58 38.49
C SER A 2 33.23 -49.61 37.51
N HIS A 3 33.78 -49.55 36.28
CA HIS A 3 34.03 -50.65 35.31
C HIS A 3 32.82 -51.14 34.48
N SER A 4 32.80 -51.16 33.14
CA SER A 4 33.75 -51.45 32.03
C SER A 4 33.67 -52.87 31.48
N TYR A 5 33.90 -52.97 30.16
CA TYR A 5 34.09 -54.13 29.25
C TYR A 5 32.81 -54.81 28.73
N ALA A 6 32.47 -54.82 27.44
CA ALA A 6 33.17 -55.04 26.16
C ALA A 6 33.33 -56.52 25.74
N SER A 7 32.90 -56.76 24.49
CA SER A 7 33.53 -57.60 23.44
C SER A 7 32.87 -58.94 23.05
N GLY A 8 32.81 -59.13 21.71
CA GLY A 8 32.63 -60.40 20.98
C GLY A 8 31.64 -60.29 19.80
N LYS A 9 31.92 -59.63 18.65
CA LYS A 9 32.71 -60.05 17.45
C LYS A 9 32.27 -61.41 16.88
N ARG A 10 31.85 -61.54 15.60
CA ARG A 10 32.57 -61.39 14.30
C ARG A 10 31.58 -61.61 13.11
N PRO A 11 32.01 -61.67 11.82
CA PRO A 11 32.73 -60.73 10.93
C PRO A 11 31.93 -60.54 9.59
N GLY A 12 32.29 -59.83 8.51
CA GLY A 12 33.47 -59.11 7.99
C GLY A 12 33.04 -58.40 6.67
N ALA A 13 33.41 -57.12 6.44
CA ALA A 13 34.55 -56.63 5.62
C ALA A 13 34.39 -56.91 4.11
N GLY A 14 34.45 -55.99 3.13
CA GLY A 14 34.83 -54.57 2.93
C GLY A 14 34.96 -54.37 1.38
N PRO A 15 35.61 -53.34 0.80
CA PRO A 15 36.06 -52.03 1.29
C PRO A 15 35.61 -50.88 0.28
N PRO A 16 36.30 -49.72 0.06
CA PRO A 16 35.68 -48.40 0.20
C PRO A 16 35.87 -47.36 -0.95
N ASN A 17 35.10 -46.27 -0.87
CA ASN A 17 35.36 -44.83 -1.12
C ASN A 17 36.06 -44.25 -2.41
N GLU A 18 35.58 -43.04 -2.73
CA GLU A 18 36.21 -41.88 -3.43
C GLU A 18 36.02 -41.65 -4.94
N GLY A 19 35.34 -40.54 -5.25
CA GLY A 19 35.90 -39.46 -6.07
C GLY A 19 35.46 -39.36 -7.54
N GLY A 20 34.98 -38.16 -7.93
CA GLY A 20 35.12 -37.67 -9.30
C GLY A 20 33.85 -37.15 -9.98
N PHE A 21 33.72 -35.83 -10.06
CA PHE A 21 32.86 -35.17 -11.05
C PHE A 21 33.28 -35.59 -12.47
N GLY A 22 32.35 -36.12 -13.26
CA GLY A 22 32.53 -36.42 -14.68
C GLY A 22 31.24 -36.06 -15.43
N GLY A 23 31.35 -35.10 -16.36
CA GLY A 23 30.22 -34.59 -17.14
C GLY A 23 29.58 -35.63 -18.07
N PRO A 24 28.46 -35.29 -18.73
CA PRO A 24 27.73 -36.22 -19.57
C PRO A 24 28.56 -36.65 -20.80
N PRO A 25 28.51 -37.92 -21.22
CA PRO A 25 29.29 -38.45 -22.33
C PRO A 25 28.74 -38.02 -23.69
N ALA A 26 29.62 -38.00 -24.69
CA ALA A 26 29.37 -37.57 -26.06
C ALA A 26 28.40 -38.49 -26.84
N LYS A 27 27.70 -37.85 -27.78
CA LYS A 27 26.62 -38.34 -28.65
C LYS A 27 27.07 -39.53 -29.54
N ARG A 28 26.26 -40.60 -29.57
CA ARG A 28 26.26 -41.61 -30.64
C ARG A 28 24.95 -41.54 -31.42
N GLN A 29 25.03 -41.57 -32.74
CA GLN A 29 23.94 -41.37 -33.68
C GLN A 29 23.68 -42.67 -34.47
N ALA A 30 22.41 -43.03 -34.63
CA ALA A 30 21.76 -43.89 -35.65
C ALA A 30 20.43 -44.40 -35.05
N THR A 31 19.28 -44.57 -35.71
CA THR A 31 18.75 -44.41 -37.08
C THR A 31 17.21 -44.59 -36.94
N ALA A 32 16.44 -44.18 -37.95
CA ALA A 32 14.97 -44.23 -38.11
C ALA A 32 14.27 -45.47 -37.48
N SER A 33 13.01 -45.44 -37.02
CA SER A 33 11.79 -44.92 -37.67
C SER A 33 10.60 -45.03 -36.70
N THR A 34 9.58 -44.18 -36.85
CA THR A 34 8.11 -44.46 -36.79
C THR A 34 7.35 -43.24 -36.24
N VAL A 35 6.72 -42.52 -37.17
CA VAL A 35 5.46 -41.74 -37.13
C VAL A 35 4.99 -41.21 -35.76
N MET A 36 5.06 -39.89 -35.57
CA MET A 36 4.18 -39.10 -34.71
C MET A 36 3.85 -37.76 -35.40
N ASP A 37 2.59 -37.35 -35.30
CA ASP A 37 1.93 -36.21 -35.96
C ASP A 37 2.66 -34.85 -35.83
N PRO A 38 2.50 -33.91 -36.78
CA PRO A 38 3.05 -32.57 -36.65
C PRO A 38 2.18 -31.72 -35.72
N VAL A 39 2.61 -31.62 -34.46
CA VAL A 39 2.25 -30.53 -33.56
C VAL A 39 3.44 -29.58 -33.44
N ASP A 40 3.14 -28.28 -33.50
CA ASP A 40 4.01 -27.14 -33.19
C ASP A 40 5.08 -26.72 -34.23
N GLU A 41 4.63 -26.06 -35.30
CA GLU A 41 5.31 -24.84 -35.76
C GLU A 41 4.65 -23.64 -35.03
N MET A 42 5.07 -23.41 -33.78
CA MET A 42 4.97 -22.06 -33.20
C MET A 42 6.13 -21.27 -33.77
N ASP A 43 5.85 -20.36 -34.70
CA ASP A 43 6.81 -19.34 -35.13
C ASP A 43 7.25 -18.55 -33.89
N PHE A 44 8.50 -18.77 -33.47
CA PHE A 44 9.16 -17.92 -32.50
C PHE A 44 9.30 -16.54 -33.13
N ILE A 45 8.44 -15.60 -32.74
CA ILE A 45 8.61 -14.20 -33.06
C ILE A 45 9.91 -13.76 -32.37
N GLU A 46 10.97 -13.55 -33.17
CA GLU A 46 12.17 -12.88 -32.72
C GLU A 46 11.78 -11.43 -32.40
N ASP A 47 11.78 -11.08 -31.11
CA ASP A 47 11.54 -9.74 -30.61
C ASP A 47 12.76 -8.87 -30.98
N ASP A 48 12.74 -8.24 -32.16
CA ASP A 48 13.75 -7.28 -32.59
C ASP A 48 13.54 -5.97 -31.82
N PRO A 49 14.43 -5.62 -30.85
CA PRO A 49 14.26 -4.43 -30.02
C PRO A 49 14.44 -3.11 -30.78
N ALA A 50 14.82 -3.16 -32.07
CA ALA A 50 14.94 -1.99 -32.94
C ALA A 50 13.73 -1.79 -33.87
N ALA A 51 12.78 -2.73 -33.90
CA ALA A 51 11.55 -2.57 -34.67
C ALA A 51 10.67 -1.48 -34.03
N PRO A 52 10.08 -0.57 -34.84
CA PRO A 52 9.03 0.32 -34.35
C PRO A 52 7.92 -0.54 -33.74
N PRO A 53 7.32 -0.15 -32.59
CA PRO A 53 6.17 -0.86 -32.08
C PRO A 53 5.12 -0.87 -33.18
N GLU A 54 4.75 -2.08 -33.63
CA GLU A 54 3.62 -2.29 -34.52
C GLU A 54 2.44 -1.49 -33.94
N PRO A 55 1.81 -0.58 -34.72
CA PRO A 55 0.66 0.13 -34.24
C PRO A 55 -0.38 -0.93 -33.85
N LEU A 56 -0.69 -1.00 -32.55
CA LEU A 56 -1.80 -1.82 -32.07
C LEU A 56 -3.02 -1.34 -32.83
N GLU A 57 -3.50 -2.13 -33.78
CA GLU A 57 -4.80 -1.89 -34.39
C GLU A 57 -5.80 -1.79 -33.23
N ASP A 58 -6.54 -0.69 -33.17
CA ASP A 58 -7.68 -0.59 -32.26
C ASP A 58 -8.55 -1.80 -32.56
N VAL A 59 -8.51 -2.80 -31.66
CA VAL A 59 -9.35 -3.98 -31.79
C VAL A 59 -10.78 -3.45 -31.75
N GLU A 60 -11.42 -3.36 -32.92
CA GLU A 60 -12.85 -3.15 -33.00
C GLU A 60 -13.49 -4.38 -32.35
N LEU A 61 -13.68 -4.30 -31.04
CA LEU A 61 -14.63 -5.11 -30.31
C LEU A 61 -15.93 -4.99 -31.11
N GLY A 62 -16.32 -6.04 -31.82
CA GLY A 62 -17.57 -6.08 -32.56
C GLY A 62 -18.77 -5.75 -31.65
N GLU A 63 -19.98 -5.74 -32.20
CA GLU A 63 -21.21 -5.38 -31.46
C GLU A 63 -21.41 -6.11 -30.11
N ALA A 64 -20.73 -7.25 -29.93
CA ALA A 64 -20.61 -7.96 -28.66
C ALA A 64 -19.77 -7.17 -27.63
N GLY A 65 -20.45 -6.37 -26.80
CA GLY A 65 -19.86 -5.69 -25.64
C GLY A 65 -20.26 -4.21 -25.54
N ARG A 66 -20.56 -3.56 -26.67
CA ARG A 66 -21.09 -2.18 -26.69
C ARG A 66 -22.53 -2.08 -26.20
N ASN A 67 -23.28 -3.19 -26.21
CA ASN A 67 -24.71 -3.20 -25.91
C ASN A 67 -25.04 -3.56 -24.45
N TRP A 68 -24.03 -3.77 -23.60
CA TRP A 68 -24.21 -4.19 -22.19
C TRP A 68 -23.89 -3.02 -21.26
N GLU A 69 -24.67 -1.96 -21.40
CA GLU A 69 -24.58 -0.80 -20.52
C GLU A 69 -25.23 -1.08 -19.17
N ARG A 70 -24.81 -0.32 -18.16
CA ARG A 70 -25.49 -0.32 -16.86
C ARG A 70 -26.87 0.35 -17.01
N PRO A 71 -27.82 0.05 -16.10
CA PRO A 71 -29.06 0.79 -16.04
C PRO A 71 -28.82 2.30 -15.96
N PRO A 72 -29.68 3.12 -16.59
CA PRO A 72 -29.57 4.57 -16.47
C PRO A 72 -29.78 5.01 -15.02
N VAL A 73 -29.07 6.05 -14.61
CA VAL A 73 -29.21 6.64 -13.27
C VAL A 73 -30.62 7.22 -13.13
N PRO A 74 -31.42 6.79 -12.14
CA PRO A 74 -32.72 7.41 -11.85
C PRO A 74 -32.57 8.90 -11.51
N GLU A 75 -33.67 9.66 -11.58
CA GLU A 75 -33.67 11.06 -11.14
C GLU A 75 -33.24 11.14 -9.67
N PHE A 76 -32.22 11.95 -9.39
CA PHE A 76 -31.56 12.04 -8.08
C PHE A 76 -31.48 13.50 -7.64
N ASP A 77 -32.12 13.81 -6.50
CA ASP A 77 -31.98 15.10 -5.82
C ASP A 77 -31.19 14.92 -4.52
N PRO A 78 -29.97 15.51 -4.42
CA PRO A 78 -29.11 15.35 -3.25
C PRO A 78 -29.68 15.99 -1.97
N ASN A 79 -30.71 16.84 -2.06
CA ASN A 79 -31.30 17.49 -0.88
C ASN A 79 -32.40 16.64 -0.22
N THR A 80 -32.91 15.63 -0.92
CA THR A 80 -34.07 14.83 -0.49
C THR A 80 -33.81 13.34 -0.50
N THR A 81 -32.77 12.88 -1.21
CA THR A 81 -32.49 11.46 -1.42
C THR A 81 -31.09 11.11 -0.93
N ASP A 82 -31.02 10.09 -0.06
CA ASP A 82 -29.75 9.54 0.41
C ASP A 82 -29.07 8.72 -0.70
N LEU A 83 -27.73 8.81 -0.77
CA LEU A 83 -26.93 7.97 -1.66
C LEU A 83 -26.43 6.73 -0.92
N GLU A 84 -27.14 5.63 -1.08
CA GLU A 84 -26.74 4.32 -0.53
C GLU A 84 -26.04 3.48 -1.60
N PHE A 85 -24.82 3.00 -1.30
CA PHE A 85 -24.08 2.14 -2.20
C PHE A 85 -23.10 1.23 -1.43
N GLN A 86 -22.76 0.10 -2.04
CA GLN A 86 -21.74 -0.81 -1.51
C GLN A 86 -20.37 -0.44 -2.09
N GLN A 87 -19.45 -0.06 -1.20
CA GLN A 87 -18.06 0.21 -1.58
C GLN A 87 -17.30 -1.06 -1.97
N LEU A 88 -16.47 -0.95 -2.99
CA LEU A 88 -15.65 -2.03 -3.56
C LEU A 88 -14.16 -1.72 -3.44
N GLU A 89 -13.77 -0.49 -3.76
CA GLU A 89 -12.38 -0.05 -3.74
C GLU A 89 -12.26 1.35 -3.15
N VAL A 90 -11.15 1.58 -2.45
CA VAL A 90 -10.82 2.87 -1.85
C VAL A 90 -9.39 3.23 -2.18
N ASP A 91 -9.19 4.43 -2.70
CA ASP A 91 -7.86 5.02 -2.87
C ASP A 91 -7.86 6.47 -2.37
N TYR A 92 -6.71 7.15 -2.48
CA TYR A 92 -6.65 8.59 -2.30
C TYR A 92 -5.76 9.22 -3.37
N TYR A 93 -5.99 10.49 -3.63
CA TYR A 93 -5.11 11.31 -4.45
C TYR A 93 -4.93 12.69 -3.81
N LEU A 94 -3.92 13.42 -4.24
CA LEU A 94 -3.69 14.79 -3.80
C LEU A 94 -4.32 15.77 -4.79
N THR A 95 -5.02 16.76 -4.25
CA THR A 95 -5.61 17.86 -5.01
C THR A 95 -5.48 19.17 -4.26
N ASN A 96 -5.70 20.28 -4.95
CA ASN A 96 -5.85 21.58 -4.33
C ASN A 96 -7.05 21.58 -3.37
N ALA A 97 -6.90 22.23 -2.23
CA ALA A 97 -7.94 22.37 -1.22
C ALA A 97 -9.19 23.05 -1.78
N SER A 98 -10.36 22.46 -1.50
CA SER A 98 -11.66 23.02 -1.86
C SER A 98 -12.22 23.88 -0.72
N PRO A 99 -12.66 25.12 -0.99
CA PRO A 99 -13.27 25.98 0.03
C PRO A 99 -14.48 25.32 0.70
N GLY A 100 -14.60 25.41 2.02
CA GLY A 100 -15.71 24.85 2.79
C GLY A 100 -15.64 23.34 3.06
N LEU A 101 -14.84 22.59 2.29
CA LEU A 101 -14.66 21.14 2.47
C LEU A 101 -13.32 20.80 3.13
N ASP A 102 -12.26 21.53 2.79
CA ASP A 102 -10.89 21.20 3.19
C ASP A 102 -10.29 22.21 4.18
N ASP A 103 -11.11 23.04 4.81
CA ASP A 103 -10.65 24.06 5.75
C ASP A 103 -10.13 23.45 7.06
N LEU A 104 -9.04 24.00 7.59
CA LEU A 104 -8.31 23.41 8.72
C LEU A 104 -8.97 23.64 10.08
N GLY A 105 -9.99 24.50 10.17
CA GLY A 105 -10.79 24.74 11.38
C GLY A 105 -10.04 25.38 12.56
N ASN A 106 -8.75 25.68 12.42
CA ASN A 106 -7.88 26.24 13.47
C ASN A 106 -7.60 27.75 13.27
N GLY A 107 -8.45 28.45 12.52
CA GLY A 107 -8.24 29.86 12.16
C GLY A 107 -7.21 30.07 11.04
N THR A 108 -6.60 29.00 10.51
CA THR A 108 -5.73 29.12 9.32
C THR A 108 -6.60 29.52 8.12
N PRO A 109 -6.26 30.61 7.41
CA PRO A 109 -6.97 31.00 6.20
C PRO A 109 -6.95 29.89 5.16
N HIS A 110 -8.03 29.79 4.39
CA HIS A 110 -8.07 28.90 3.23
C HIS A 110 -6.94 29.26 2.24
N ASP A 111 -6.15 28.28 1.84
CA ASP A 111 -5.15 28.42 0.78
C ASP A 111 -5.49 27.47 -0.38
N PRO A 112 -5.88 28.00 -1.56
CA PRO A 112 -6.25 27.18 -2.71
C PRO A 112 -5.05 26.46 -3.35
N LYS A 113 -3.82 26.80 -2.97
CA LYS A 113 -2.61 26.11 -3.44
C LYS A 113 -2.21 24.95 -2.52
N ARG A 114 -2.85 24.82 -1.36
CA ARG A 114 -2.55 23.74 -0.42
C ARG A 114 -3.03 22.41 -0.99
N GLN A 115 -2.13 21.43 -1.02
CA GLN A 115 -2.44 20.06 -1.38
C GLN A 115 -3.06 19.33 -0.20
N VAL A 116 -4.17 18.64 -0.44
CA VAL A 116 -4.91 17.85 0.54
C VAL A 116 -5.21 16.45 -0.01
N PRO A 117 -5.22 15.42 0.85
CA PRO A 117 -5.64 14.09 0.44
C PRO A 117 -7.18 14.03 0.34
N VAL A 118 -7.68 13.60 -0.81
CA VAL A 118 -9.09 13.27 -1.01
C VAL A 118 -9.21 11.77 -1.21
N ILE A 119 -10.04 11.14 -0.38
CA ILE A 119 -10.30 9.70 -0.46
C ILE A 119 -11.38 9.47 -1.52
N ARG A 120 -11.12 8.58 -2.48
CA ARG A 120 -12.13 8.16 -3.46
C ARG A 120 -12.65 6.79 -3.09
N MET A 121 -13.97 6.68 -3.02
CA MET A 121 -14.66 5.41 -2.78
C MET A 121 -15.45 5.04 -4.02
N TYR A 122 -15.12 3.89 -4.60
CA TYR A 122 -15.81 3.32 -5.76
C TYR A 122 -16.76 2.23 -5.31
N GLY A 123 -17.93 2.15 -5.93
CA GLY A 123 -18.87 1.09 -5.60
C GLY A 123 -20.08 1.06 -6.52
N VAL A 124 -21.10 0.32 -6.08
CA VAL A 124 -22.35 0.16 -6.82
C VAL A 124 -23.55 0.34 -5.90
N ASN A 125 -24.59 1.02 -6.38
CA ASN A 125 -25.85 1.12 -5.64
C ASN A 125 -26.78 -0.06 -5.92
N ALA A 126 -27.88 -0.16 -5.16
CA ALA A 126 -28.86 -1.25 -5.31
C ALA A 126 -29.51 -1.32 -6.70
N ALA A 127 -29.52 -0.21 -7.44
CA ALA A 127 -30.03 -0.14 -8.82
C ALA A 127 -28.98 -0.52 -9.89
N GLY A 128 -27.76 -0.91 -9.49
CA GLY A 128 -26.70 -1.35 -10.40
C GLY A 128 -25.85 -0.24 -11.03
N ASN A 129 -26.03 1.02 -10.57
CA ASN A 129 -25.26 2.17 -11.03
C ASN A 129 -23.87 2.18 -10.38
N SER A 130 -22.85 2.56 -11.14
CA SER A 130 -21.52 2.84 -10.59
C SER A 130 -21.53 4.15 -9.82
N VAL A 131 -20.93 4.17 -8.63
CA VAL A 131 -20.80 5.35 -7.77
C VAL A 131 -19.31 5.62 -7.52
N CYS A 132 -18.92 6.89 -7.63
CA CYS A 132 -17.62 7.40 -7.20
C CYS A 132 -17.85 8.56 -6.23
N THR A 133 -17.33 8.43 -5.02
CA THR A 133 -17.56 9.39 -3.94
C THR A 133 -16.24 9.99 -3.49
N PHE A 134 -16.18 11.31 -3.35
CA PHE A 134 -15.00 12.05 -2.92
C PHE A 134 -15.18 12.49 -1.47
N VAL A 135 -14.34 11.99 -0.58
CA VAL A 135 -14.38 12.30 0.85
C VAL A 135 -13.28 13.28 1.19
N HIS A 136 -13.69 14.45 1.66
CA HIS A 136 -12.86 15.61 1.99
C HIS A 136 -12.70 15.78 3.51
N GLY A 137 -11.79 16.67 3.93
CA GLY A 137 -11.66 17.08 5.34
C GLY A 137 -10.98 16.06 6.27
N PHE A 138 -10.45 14.96 5.73
CA PHE A 138 -9.68 13.99 6.50
C PHE A 138 -8.18 14.27 6.40
N LEU A 139 -7.50 14.36 7.55
CA LEU A 139 -6.05 14.55 7.61
C LEU A 139 -5.38 13.40 8.37
N PRO A 140 -4.26 12.88 7.88
CA PRO A 140 -3.54 11.79 8.53
C PRO A 140 -2.92 12.24 9.86
N TYR A 141 -2.90 11.34 10.83
CA TYR A 141 -2.34 11.58 12.15
C TYR A 141 -1.71 10.33 12.76
N PHE A 142 -0.91 10.55 13.79
CA PHE A 142 -0.40 9.49 14.66
C PHE A 142 -0.31 9.98 16.10
N TYR A 143 -0.18 9.05 17.04
CA TYR A 143 -0.03 9.35 18.46
C TYR A 143 1.40 9.09 18.93
N VAL A 144 1.90 9.97 19.78
CA VAL A 144 3.16 9.80 20.51
C VAL A 144 2.90 10.00 22.00
N GLU A 145 3.47 9.15 22.86
CA GLU A 145 3.33 9.32 24.30
C GLU A 145 3.96 10.65 24.74
N SER A 146 3.21 11.45 25.48
CA SER A 146 3.66 12.72 26.01
C SER A 146 4.56 12.49 27.22
N ARG A 147 5.68 13.21 27.32
CA ARG A 147 6.54 13.14 28.51
C ARG A 147 5.88 13.88 29.68
N PRO A 148 6.19 13.50 30.94
CA PRO A 148 5.83 14.30 32.09
C PRO A 148 6.30 15.76 31.90
N ASN A 149 5.44 16.72 32.19
CA ASN A 149 5.69 18.17 32.08
C ASN A 149 5.75 18.77 30.67
N TRP A 150 5.33 18.05 29.62
CA TRP A 150 5.11 18.68 28.31
C TRP A 150 3.87 19.58 28.34
N GLY A 151 4.11 20.86 28.62
CA GLY A 151 3.14 21.94 28.51
C GLY A 151 3.02 22.51 27.09
N PRO A 152 2.22 23.57 26.90
CA PRO A 152 2.01 24.21 25.60
C PRO A 152 3.30 24.62 24.89
N GLU A 153 4.26 25.20 25.61
CA GLU A 153 5.55 25.63 25.05
C GLU A 153 6.35 24.46 24.44
N ALA A 154 6.31 23.29 25.08
CA ALA A 154 6.96 22.10 24.56
C ALA A 154 6.28 21.60 23.29
N ILE A 155 4.94 21.68 23.22
CA ILE A 155 4.16 21.29 22.05
C ILE A 155 4.49 22.21 20.86
N ASP A 156 4.57 23.52 21.10
CA ASP A 156 4.93 24.49 20.06
C ASP A 156 6.37 24.28 19.56
N ALA A 157 7.29 23.97 20.48
CA ALA A 157 8.66 23.62 20.13
C ALA A 157 8.74 22.35 19.28
N ILE A 158 7.97 21.31 19.62
CA ILE A 158 7.88 20.06 18.84
C ILE A 158 7.30 20.34 17.45
N ALA A 159 6.20 21.10 17.37
CA ALA A 159 5.57 21.47 16.10
C ALA A 159 6.54 22.21 15.18
N SER A 160 7.31 23.16 15.73
CA SER A 160 8.32 23.93 15.01
C SER A 160 9.47 23.05 14.51
N ALA A 161 10.00 22.19 15.39
CA ALA A 161 11.11 21.28 15.07
C ALA A 161 10.70 20.30 13.97
N LEU A 162 9.54 19.65 14.12
CA LEU A 162 9.02 18.68 13.16
C LEU A 162 8.70 19.34 11.81
N THR A 163 8.18 20.57 11.83
CA THR A 163 7.95 21.35 10.61
C THR A 163 9.25 21.64 9.86
N SER A 164 10.31 22.03 10.58
CA SER A 164 11.62 22.27 10.01
C SER A 164 12.19 21.01 9.35
N GLU A 165 12.07 19.86 10.02
CA GLU A 165 12.58 18.59 9.52
C GLU A 165 11.81 18.08 8.28
N LEU A 166 10.49 18.24 8.27
CA LEU A 166 9.64 17.81 7.17
C LEU A 166 9.65 18.75 5.96
N SER A 167 10.19 19.97 6.10
CA SER A 167 10.19 21.00 5.06
C SER A 167 10.71 20.51 3.70
N GLY A 168 11.75 19.67 3.69
CA GLY A 168 12.32 19.09 2.47
C GLY A 168 11.36 18.15 1.74
N LYS A 169 10.55 17.38 2.49
CA LYS A 169 9.57 16.42 1.97
C LYS A 169 8.20 17.06 1.67
N ALA A 170 7.97 18.25 2.23
CA ALA A 170 6.74 19.02 2.09
C ALA A 170 6.75 20.00 0.90
N LYS A 171 7.81 20.00 0.10
CA LYS A 171 7.93 20.88 -1.07
C LYS A 171 6.76 20.67 -2.03
N GLY A 172 6.12 21.77 -2.42
CA GLY A 172 4.98 21.74 -3.35
C GLY A 172 3.62 21.50 -2.69
N LEU A 173 3.55 21.25 -1.38
CA LEU A 173 2.26 21.06 -0.69
C LEU A 173 1.49 22.37 -0.44
N GLY A 174 2.11 23.54 -0.64
CA GLY A 174 1.43 24.84 -0.47
C GLY A 174 0.91 25.09 0.95
N GLY A 175 1.60 24.58 1.98
CA GLY A 175 1.20 24.75 3.38
C GLY A 175 2.17 24.08 4.36
N PRO A 176 1.93 24.21 5.67
CA PRO A 176 2.78 23.59 6.67
C PRO A 176 2.61 22.05 6.66
N PRO A 177 3.70 21.27 6.77
CA PRO A 177 3.64 19.80 6.83
C PRO A 177 2.96 19.27 8.09
N VAL A 178 3.11 19.98 9.21
CA VAL A 178 2.44 19.70 10.47
C VAL A 178 1.26 20.66 10.59
N ILE A 179 0.05 20.12 10.68
CA ILE A 179 -1.18 20.91 10.71
C ILE A 179 -1.48 21.37 12.14
N ARG A 180 -1.38 20.45 13.10
CA ARG A 180 -1.59 20.71 14.53
C ARG A 180 -1.11 19.53 15.36
N ILE A 181 -0.87 19.80 16.64
CA ILE A 181 -0.58 18.79 17.66
C ILE A 181 -1.61 18.96 18.78
N GLU A 182 -2.45 17.94 18.99
CA GLU A 182 -3.50 17.97 20.01
C GLU A 182 -3.07 17.10 21.20
N PRO A 183 -2.99 17.65 22.43
CA PRO A 183 -2.81 16.82 23.61
C PRO A 183 -4.09 16.02 23.89
N CYS A 184 -3.94 14.72 24.08
CA CYS A 184 -5.02 13.78 24.35
C CYS A 184 -4.74 13.05 25.65
N ASP A 185 -5.52 13.36 26.68
CA ASP A 185 -5.52 12.63 27.95
C ASP A 185 -6.45 11.41 27.87
N GLY A 186 -6.31 10.44 28.79
CA GLY A 186 -7.24 9.32 28.85
C GLY A 186 -6.93 8.16 27.90
N LEU A 187 -5.76 8.15 27.25
CA LEU A 187 -5.36 7.13 26.30
C LEU A 187 -4.46 6.08 26.94
N THR A 188 -4.55 4.85 26.45
CA THR A 188 -3.81 3.70 26.97
C THR A 188 -3.24 2.88 25.82
N SER A 189 -2.03 2.36 26.00
CA SER A 189 -1.44 1.45 25.02
C SER A 189 -2.26 0.16 24.94
N VAL A 190 -2.54 -0.29 23.72
CA VAL A 190 -3.20 -1.59 23.47
C VAL A 190 -2.28 -2.76 23.86
N TRP A 191 -0.97 -2.52 23.93
CA TRP A 191 0.00 -3.55 24.27
C TRP A 191 -0.03 -3.91 25.76
N ASN A 192 -0.29 -5.17 26.07
CA ASN A 192 -0.44 -5.72 27.42
C ASN A 192 -1.60 -5.13 28.23
N TYR A 193 -1.94 -5.80 29.33
CA TYR A 193 -2.83 -5.24 30.33
C TYR A 193 -2.13 -4.09 31.07
N GLN A 194 -2.74 -2.91 31.07
CA GLN A 194 -2.15 -1.68 31.59
C GLN A 194 -2.60 -1.35 33.02
N GLY A 195 -3.64 -2.02 33.53
CA GLY A 195 -4.20 -1.74 34.86
C GLY A 195 -4.90 -0.38 34.94
N THR A 196 -5.27 0.00 36.16
CA THR A 196 -5.92 1.29 36.47
C THR A 196 -4.98 2.48 36.28
N ASP A 197 -3.66 2.26 36.41
CA ASP A 197 -2.62 3.30 36.27
C ASP A 197 -2.08 3.40 34.83
N GLY A 198 -2.72 2.67 33.91
CA GLY A 198 -2.34 2.56 32.51
C GLY A 198 -2.70 3.75 31.62
N VAL A 199 -3.42 4.72 32.19
CA VAL A 199 -3.90 5.90 31.47
C VAL A 199 -2.78 6.91 31.38
N ARG A 200 -2.52 7.40 30.17
CA ARG A 200 -1.44 8.32 29.86
C ARG A 200 -1.94 9.44 28.96
N ARG A 201 -1.10 10.47 28.85
CA ARG A 201 -1.27 11.57 27.90
C ARG A 201 -0.49 11.26 26.63
N PHE A 202 -1.13 11.43 25.48
CA PHE A 202 -0.49 11.33 24.17
C PHE A 202 -0.62 12.67 23.44
N LEU A 203 0.22 12.87 22.45
CA LEU A 203 0.11 13.94 21.47
C LEU A 203 -0.38 13.34 20.16
N LYS A 204 -1.52 13.83 19.67
CA LYS A 204 -2.01 13.53 18.33
C LYS A 204 -1.37 14.52 17.35
N VAL A 205 -0.41 14.04 16.59
CA VAL A 205 0.29 14.82 15.58
C VAL A 205 -0.45 14.67 14.25
N VAL A 206 -1.06 15.74 13.77
CA VAL A 206 -1.78 15.78 12.49
C VAL A 206 -0.88 16.38 11.42
N VAL A 207 -0.70 15.68 10.30
CA VAL A 207 0.16 16.09 9.19
C VAL A 207 -0.66 16.34 7.92
N ALA A 208 -0.08 17.07 6.96
CA ALA A 208 -0.81 17.55 5.78
C ALA A 208 -1.23 16.41 4.83
N VAL A 209 -0.37 15.41 4.60
CA VAL A 209 -0.58 14.35 3.61
C VAL A 209 -0.01 13.01 4.10
N PRO A 210 -0.51 11.85 3.63
CA PRO A 210 -0.20 10.54 4.23
C PRO A 210 1.28 10.16 4.19
N ASN A 211 1.98 10.53 3.13
CA ASN A 211 3.41 10.23 2.95
C ASN A 211 4.33 10.96 3.96
N LEU A 212 3.81 11.96 4.70
CA LEU A 212 4.55 12.64 5.76
C LEU A 212 4.49 11.91 7.11
N VAL A 213 3.60 10.93 7.31
CA VAL A 213 3.50 10.22 8.60
C VAL A 213 4.76 9.43 8.92
N ALA A 214 5.27 8.66 7.95
CA ALA A 214 6.47 7.86 8.12
C ALA A 214 7.72 8.69 8.46
N PRO A 215 8.06 9.77 7.72
CA PRO A 215 9.19 10.61 8.09
C PRO A 215 8.96 11.38 9.39
N ALA A 216 7.73 11.81 9.69
CA ALA A 216 7.43 12.52 10.94
C ALA A 216 7.63 11.65 12.18
N ARG A 217 7.39 10.34 12.06
CA ARG A 217 7.63 9.38 13.15
C ARG A 217 9.10 8.99 13.29
N ALA A 218 9.89 9.15 12.24
CA ALA A 218 11.31 8.79 12.22
C ALA A 218 12.24 9.93 12.69
N ALA A 219 11.70 11.15 12.71
CA ALA A 219 12.27 12.35 13.34
C ALA A 219 12.46 12.16 14.84
#